data_AF-A0A1H1FCV9-F1
#
_entry.id   AF-A0A1H1FCV9-F1
#
_cell.length_a   1.000
_cell.length_b   1.000
_cell.length_c   1.000
_cell.angle_alpha   90.00
_cell.angle_beta   90.00
_cell.angle_gamma   90.00
#
_symmetry.space_group_name_H-M   'P 1'
#
loop_
_entity.id
_entity.type
_entity.pdbx_description
1 polymer ?
#
loop_
_entity_poly.entity_id
_entity_poly.type
_entity_poly.pdbx_seq_one_letter_code
_entity_poly.pdbx_strand_id
1 'polypeptide(L)' 'MKSDLIDVTVQLHHETEKAILVSDDGDRHKAVWLPHSQIEVERKERGVIIVTMPECLAIDKGLV' A
#
# COMPACT_ATOMS: atom_id res chain seq x y z
N MET A 1 -1.09 -19.32 12.83
CA MET A 1 -0.27 -18.11 12.65
C MET A 1 -1.25 -17.00 12.38
N LYS A 2 -1.38 -16.01 13.27
CA LYS A 2 -2.34 -14.92 13.07
C LYS A 2 -1.79 -14.04 11.94
N SER A 3 -2.57 -13.83 10.90
CA SER A 3 -2.27 -12.78 9.92
C SER A 3 -2.66 -11.47 10.58
N ASP A 4 -1.70 -10.81 11.22
CA ASP A 4 -1.93 -9.46 11.74
C ASP A 4 -2.01 -8.53 10.52
N LEU A 5 -3.22 -8.04 10.26
CA LEU A 5 -3.47 -7.01 9.25
C LEU A 5 -3.05 -5.67 9.84
N ILE A 6 -2.30 -4.90 9.07
CA ILE A 6 -1.86 -3.56 9.43
C ILE A 6 -2.40 -2.55 8.43
N ASP A 7 -2.66 -1.34 8.93
CA ASP A 7 -3.08 -0.21 8.12
C ASP A 7 -1.88 0.70 7.88
N VAL A 8 -1.48 0.86 6.61
CA VAL A 8 -0.35 1.71 6.24
C VAL A 8 -0.88 2.90 5.44
N THR A 9 -0.57 4.11 5.91
CA THR A 9 -0.88 5.34 5.18
C THR A 9 0.20 5.58 4.14
N VAL A 10 -0.18 5.62 2.87
CA VAL A 10 0.76 5.75 1.73
C VAL A 10 0.24 6.76 0.72
N GLN A 11 1.16 7.33 -0.06
CA GLN A 11 0.83 8.18 -1.19
C GLN A 11 0.57 7.33 -2.44
N LEU A 12 -0.59 7.53 -3.08
CA LEU A 12 -0.90 6.91 -4.36
C LEU A 12 -0.22 7.68 -5.49
N HIS A 13 0.60 6.98 -6.28
CA HIS A 13 1.27 7.52 -7.48
C HIS A 13 0.62 7.06 -8.77
N HIS A 14 0.17 5.81 -8.81
CA HIS A 14 -0.47 5.23 -10.00
C HIS A 14 -1.46 4.14 -9.60
N GLU A 15 -2.55 4.01 -10.33
CA GLU A 15 -3.52 2.93 -10.18
C GLU A 15 -3.70 2.20 -11.50
N THR A 16 -3.84 0.87 -11.43
CA THR A 16 -4.19 0.00 -12.56
C THR A 16 -5.36 -0.88 -12.15
N GLU A 17 -5.96 -1.61 -13.08
CA GLU A 17 -7.10 -2.50 -12.77
C GLU A 17 -6.78 -3.56 -11.71
N LYS A 18 -5.51 -3.93 -11.53
CA LYS A 18 -5.10 -5.04 -10.66
C LYS A 18 -4.16 -4.65 -9.52
N ALA A 19 -3.58 -3.46 -9.55
CA ALA A 19 -2.56 -3.04 -8.60
C ALA A 19 -2.43 -1.52 -8.51
N ILE A 20 -1.93 -1.04 -7.38
CA ILE A 20 -1.60 0.37 -7.11
C ILE A 20 -0.11 0.53 -6.83
N LEU A 21 0.46 1.61 -7.32
CA LEU A 21 1.83 2.05 -7.05
C LEU A 21 1.79 3.09 -5.94
N VAL A 22 2.42 2.78 -4.81
CA VAL A 22 2.37 3.59 -3.60
C VAL A 22 3.73 3.80 -2.97
N SER A 23 3.93 4.89 -2.23
CA SER A 23 5.14 5.13 -1.43
C SER A 23 4.77 5.59 -0.03
N ASP A 24 5.58 5.25 0.96
CA ASP A 24 5.47 5.73 2.35
C ASP A 24 5.98 7.16 2.53
N ASP A 25 7.04 7.55 1.81
CA ASP A 25 7.71 8.86 1.93
C ASP A 25 7.28 9.90 0.88
N GLY A 26 6.40 9.50 -0.05
CA GLY A 26 5.97 10.34 -1.18
C GLY A 26 6.95 10.33 -2.37
N ASP A 27 8.06 9.60 -2.30
CA ASP A 27 9.01 9.47 -3.40
C ASP A 27 8.56 8.38 -4.38
N ARG A 28 8.24 8.79 -5.60
CA ARG A 28 7.83 7.87 -6.67
C ARG A 28 8.94 6.89 -7.05
N HIS A 29 10.22 7.23 -6.84
CA HIS A 29 11.33 6.34 -7.17
C HIS A 29 11.45 5.16 -6.21
N LYS A 30 10.91 5.29 -4.99
CA LYS A 30 10.83 4.20 -4.00
C LYS A 30 9.45 3.55 -3.95
N ALA A 31 8.54 3.95 -4.83
CA ALA A 31 7.19 3.43 -4.81
C ALA A 31 7.14 1.92 -5.16
N VAL A 32 6.28 1.21 -4.47
CA VAL A 32 6.08 -0.23 -4.59
C VAL A 32 4.69 -0.55 -5.14
N TRP A 33 4.62 -1.63 -5.92
CA TRP A 33 3.34 -2.12 -6.44
C TRP A 33 2.68 -3.05 -5.44
N LEU A 34 1.42 -2.74 -5.10
CA LEU A 34 0.59 -3.57 -4.25
C LEU A 34 -0.61 -4.10 -5.06
N PRO A 35 -0.82 -5.43 -5.12
CA PRO A 35 -1.92 -6.02 -5.86
C PRO A 35 -3.25 -5.89 -5.09
N HIS A 36 -4.31 -5.47 -5.79
CA HIS A 36 -5.67 -5.32 -5.21
C HIS A 36 -6.22 -6.62 -4.60
N SER A 37 -5.73 -7.78 -5.03
CA SER A 37 -6.18 -9.07 -4.50
C SER A 37 -5.65 -9.39 -3.10
N GLN A 38 -4.65 -8.66 -2.62
CA GLN A 38 -4.00 -8.92 -1.32
C GLN A 38 -4.09 -7.74 -0.34
N ILE A 39 -4.75 -6.66 -0.75
CA ILE A 39 -4.85 -5.43 0.02
C ILE A 39 -6.27 -4.88 -0.04
N GLU A 40 -6.66 -4.13 0.98
CA GLU A 40 -7.83 -3.26 0.94
C GLU A 40 -7.37 -1.80 0.87
N VAL A 41 -8.06 -0.97 0.08
CA VAL A 41 -7.67 0.41 -0.17
C VAL A 41 -8.78 1.36 0.24
N GLU A 42 -8.48 2.23 1.19
CA GLU A 42 -9.33 3.34 1.58
C GLU A 42 -8.76 4.66 1.06
N ARG A 43 -9.50 5.33 0.17
CA ARG A 43 -9.07 6.62 -0.38
C ARG A 43 -9.33 7.74 0.63
N LYS A 44 -8.30 8.55 0.89
CA LYS A 44 -8.42 9.82 1.65
C LYS A 44 -8.29 11.01 0.69
N GLU A 45 -8.18 12.20 1.26
CA GLU A 45 -8.02 13.42 0.49
C GLU A 45 -6.61 13.57 -0.08
N ARG A 46 -6.48 14.32 -1.18
CA ARG A 46 -5.20 14.74 -1.79
C ARG A 46 -4.27 13.60 -2.25
N GLY A 47 -4.82 12.43 -2.61
CA GLY A 47 -4.04 11.32 -3.17
C GLY A 47 -3.32 10.47 -2.12
N VAL A 48 -3.57 10.73 -0.83
CA VAL A 48 -3.19 9.81 0.25
C VAL A 48 -4.25 8.71 0.34
N ILE A 49 -3.81 7.47 0.52
CA ILE A 49 -4.67 6.32 0.73
C ILE A 49 -4.20 5.53 1.94
N ILE A 50 -5.13 4.86 2.62
CA ILE A 50 -4.81 3.87 3.65
C ILE A 50 -4.92 2.51 2.99
N VAL A 51 -3.85 1.71 3.10
CA VAL A 51 -3.83 0.35 2.58
C VAL A 51 -3.76 -0.62 3.76
N THR A 52 -4.78 -1.45 3.87
CA THR A 52 -4.82 -2.54 4.85
C THR A 52 -4.27 -3.80 4.19
N MET A 53 -3.22 -4.38 4.79
CA MET A 53 -2.58 -5.59 4.25
C MET A 53 -1.97 -6.44 5.36
N PRO A 54 -1.65 -7.72 5.12
CA PRO A 54 -0.92 -8.53 6.08
C PRO A 54 0.47 -7.94 6.37
N GLU A 55 0.88 -7.92 7.64
CA GLU A 55 2.19 -7.41 8.09
C GLU A 55 3.35 -8.05 7.29
N CYS A 56 3.28 -9.35 7.02
CA CYS A 56 4.28 -10.05 6.21
C CYS A 56 4.44 -9.47 4.80
N LEU A 57 3.35 -9.02 4.17
CA LEU A 57 3.39 -8.39 2.84
C LEU A 57 4.02 -6.99 2.93
N ALA A 58 3.71 -6.24 3.99
CA ALA A 58 4.28 -4.92 4.21
C ALA A 58 5.79 -4.99 4.43
N ILE A 59 6.27 -5.95 5.23
CA ILE A 59 7.71 -6.20 5.45
C ILE A 59 8.40 -6.62 4.15
N ASP A 60 7.80 -7.53 3.39
CA ASP A 60 8.34 -7.98 2.09
C ASP A 60 8.46 -6.83 1.08
N LYS A 61 7.54 -5.86 1.14
CA LYS A 61 7.54 -4.69 0.28
C LYS A 61 8.35 -3.52 0.85
N GLY A 62 8.86 -3.62 2.07
CA GLY A 62 9.62 -2.55 2.74
C GLY A 62 8.76 -1.32 3.06
N LEU A 63 7.47 -1.51 3.36
CA LEU A 63 6.55 -0.46 3.79
C LEU A 63 6.53 -0.26 5.31
N VAL A 64 7.23 -1.13 6.05
CA VAL A 64 7.46 -1.11 7.51
C VAL A 64 8.85 -1.61 7.85
#